data_AF-A0A9D6W7M7-F1
#
_entry.id   AF-A0A9D6W7M7-F1
#
_cell.length_a   1.000
_cell.length_b   1.000
_cell.length_c   1.000
_cell.angle_alpha   90.00
_cell.angle_beta   90.00
_cell.angle_gamma   90.00
#
_symmetry.space_group_name_H-M   'P 1'
#
loop_
_entity.id
_entity.type
_entity.pdbx_description
1 polymer ?
#
loop_
_entity_poly.entity_id
_entity_poly.type
_entity_poly.pdbx_seq_one_letter_code
_entity_poly.pdbx_strand_id
1 'polypeptide(L)' 'MMAQNPIEVIRMALEREKEAVQEYNEFAQTAEDKSIREMFLFLVEEEKKHVKLLQEEIEKEIYQEM' A
#
# COMPACT_ATOMS: atom_id res chain seq x y z
N MET A 1 -1.80 -22.51 17.37
CA MET A 1 -1.35 -21.45 16.46
C MET A 1 -2.46 -20.43 16.43
N MET A 2 -2.20 -19.16 16.74
CA MET A 2 -3.24 -18.13 16.63
C MET A 2 -3.63 -18.07 15.16
N ALA A 3 -4.90 -18.35 14.84
CA ALA A 3 -5.42 -18.06 13.52
C ALA A 3 -5.32 -16.54 13.37
N GLN A 4 -4.38 -16.07 12.56
CA GLN A 4 -4.28 -14.66 12.22
C GLN A 4 -5.64 -14.26 11.64
N ASN A 5 -6.35 -13.31 12.25
CA ASN A 5 -7.58 -12.80 11.67
C ASN A 5 -7.24 -12.27 10.27
N PRO A 6 -7.84 -12.79 9.18
CA PRO A 6 -7.52 -12.36 7.82
C PRO A 6 -7.61 -10.84 7.67
N ILE A 7 -8.57 -10.20 8.34
CA ILE A 7 -8.73 -8.73 8.34
C ILE A 7 -7.53 -8.03 8.98
N GLU A 8 -6.97 -8.56 10.06
CA GLU A 8 -5.78 -7.98 10.70
C GLU A 8 -4.57 -8.03 9.76
N VAL A 9 -4.41 -9.13 9.01
CA VAL A 9 -3.34 -9.24 8.01
C VAL A 9 -3.52 -8.22 6.88
N ILE A 10 -4.74 -8.06 6.39
CA ILE A 10 -5.05 -7.08 5.33
C ILE A 10 -4.85 -5.65 5.85
N ARG A 11 -5.20 -5.35 7.10
CA ARG A 11 -4.92 -4.04 7.73
C ARG A 11 -3.42 -3.78 7.86
N MET A 12 -2.64 -4.78 8.28
CA MET A 12 -1.18 -4.66 8.33
C MET A 12 -0.58 -4.43 6.95
N ALA A 13 -1.08 -5.12 5.91
CA ALA A 13 -0.65 -4.88 4.54
C ALA A 13 -1.00 -3.45 4.09
N LEU A 14 -2.22 -2.99 4.36
CA LEU A 14 -2.67 -1.64 4.00
C LEU A 14 -1.77 -0.54 4.58
N GLU A 15 -1.39 -0.66 5.86
CA GLU A 15 -0.49 0.33 6.47
C GLU A 15 0.91 0.29 5.85
N ARG A 16 1.43 -0.90 5.51
CA ARG A 16 2.70 -1.01 4.79
C ARG A 16 2.66 -0.37 3.41
N GLU A 17 1.58 -0.53 2.65
CA GLU A 17 1.48 0.11 1.33
C GLU A 17 1.40 1.63 1.45
N LYS A 18 0.75 2.16 2.50
CA LYS A 18 0.75 3.61 2.75
C LYS A 18 2.13 4.13 3.13
N GLU A 19 2.87 3.40 3.95
CA GLU A 19 4.27 3.72 4.29
C GLU A 19 5.14 3.69 3.02
N ALA A 20 5.01 2.67 2.17
CA ALA A 20 5.74 2.57 0.92
C ALA A 20 5.44 3.73 -0.05
N VAL A 21 4.17 4.18 -0.14
CA VAL A 21 3.80 5.39 -0.91
C VAL A 21 4.58 6.61 -0.39
N GLN A 22 4.72 6.77 0.92
CA GLN A 22 5.45 7.90 1.50
C GLN A 22 6.95 7.79 1.21
N GLU A 23 7.56 6.64 1.50
CA GLU A 23 8.98 6.39 1.30
C GLU A 23 9.40 6.56 -0.17
N TYR A 24 8.66 5.97 -1.11
CA TYR A 24 8.98 6.11 -2.53
C TYR A 24 8.78 7.53 -3.05
N ASN A 25 7.82 8.30 -2.50
CA ASN A 25 7.71 9.72 -2.82
C ASN A 25 8.93 10.52 -2.32
N GLU A 26 9.43 10.23 -1.13
CA GLU A 26 10.64 10.86 -0.58
C GLU A 26 11.89 10.49 -1.40
N PHE A 27 12.01 9.22 -1.81
CA PHE A 27 13.10 8.76 -2.67
C PHE A 27 13.04 9.40 -4.06
N ALA A 28 11.84 9.54 -4.64
CA ALA A 28 11.67 10.26 -5.90
C ALA A 28 12.11 11.74 -5.82
N GLN A 29 11.83 12.40 -4.69
CA GLN A 29 12.21 13.80 -4.46
C GLN A 29 13.73 14.00 -4.30
N THR A 30 14.42 13.00 -3.73
CA THR A 30 15.85 13.05 -3.46
C THR A 30 16.71 12.41 -4.57
N ALA A 31 16.09 11.71 -5.52
CA ALA A 31 16.78 11.10 -6.65
C ALA A 31 17.31 12.14 -7.65
N GLU A 32 18.63 12.18 -7.83
CA GLU A 32 19.30 13.03 -8.82
C GLU A 32 19.09 12.53 -10.25
N ASP A 33 19.23 11.21 -10.46
CA ASP A 33 19.04 10.58 -11.77
C ASP A 33 17.56 10.55 -12.16
N LYS A 34 17.28 10.98 -13.40
CA LYS A 34 15.92 11.06 -13.93
C LYS A 34 15.23 9.70 -14.00
N SER A 35 15.93 8.66 -14.44
CA SER A 35 15.37 7.31 -14.58
C SER A 35 15.03 6.70 -13.21
N ILE A 36 15.87 6.95 -12.20
CA ILE A 36 15.62 6.49 -10.83
C ILE A 36 14.40 7.22 -10.24
N ARG A 37 14.28 8.54 -10.44
CA ARG A 37 13.10 9.29 -10.02
C ARG A 37 11.82 8.79 -10.70
N GLU A 38 11.86 8.53 -12.00
CA GLU A 38 10.71 7.98 -12.74
C GLU A 38 10.33 6.58 -12.25
N MET A 39 11.31 5.74 -11.90
CA MET A 39 11.07 4.44 -11.29
C MET A 39 10.34 4.56 -9.94
N PHE A 40 10.79 5.44 -9.04
CA PHE A 40 10.11 5.64 -7.75
C PHE A 40 8.71 6.22 -7.92
N LEU A 41 8.50 7.16 -8.84
CA LEU A 41 7.16 7.68 -9.14
C LEU A 41 6.23 6.60 -9.70
N PHE A 42 6.77 5.68 -10.53
CA PHE A 42 6.01 4.52 -10.98
C PHE A 42 5.60 3.63 -9.80
N LEU A 43 6.52 3.32 -8.89
CA LEU A 43 6.22 2.52 -7.69
C LEU A 43 5.16 3.19 -6.80
N VAL A 44 5.23 4.51 -6.59
CA VAL A 44 4.19 5.27 -5.87
C VAL A 44 2.79 5.03 -6.45
N GLU A 45 2.66 5.02 -7.78
CA GLU A 45 1.36 4.79 -8.42
C GLU A 45 0.90 3.33 -8.33
N GLU A 46 1.82 2.37 -8.33
CA GLU A 46 1.49 0.96 -8.07
C GLU A 46 1.01 0.76 -6.62
N GLU A 47 1.71 1.29 -5.63
CA GLU A 47 1.31 1.12 -4.22
C GLU A 47 -0.01 1.83 -3.90
N LYS A 48 -0.32 2.97 -4.55
CA LYS A 48 -1.66 3.59 -4.45
C LYS A 48 -2.78 2.66 -4.96
N LYS A 49 -2.52 1.85 -6.00
CA LYS A 49 -3.50 0.85 -6.48
C LYS A 49 -3.66 -0.26 -5.45
N HIS A 50 -2.57 -0.71 -4.84
CA HIS A 50 -2.61 -1.71 -3.77
C HIS A 50 -3.39 -1.20 -2.54
N VAL A 51 -3.13 0.03 -2.08
CA VAL A 51 -3.89 0.70 -1.02
C VAL A 51 -5.39 0.67 -1.31
N LYS A 52 -5.79 1.08 -2.51
CA LYS A 52 -7.19 1.09 -2.92
C LYS A 52 -7.81 -0.31 -2.89
N LEU A 53 -7.11 -1.31 -3.43
CA LEU A 53 -7.58 -2.69 -3.46
C LEU A 53 -7.75 -3.26 -2.05
N LEU A 54 -6.80 -3.01 -1.15
CA LEU A 54 -6.85 -3.50 0.23
C LEU A 54 -7.96 -2.79 1.03
N GLN A 55 -8.21 -1.51 0.78
CA GLN A 55 -9.34 -0.79 1.38
C GLN A 55 -10.69 -1.38 0.93
N GLU A 56 -10.85 -1.60 -0.37
CA GLU A 56 -12.08 -2.22 -0.92
C GLU A 56 -12.31 -3.62 -0.34
N GLU A 57 -11.24 -4.39 -0.10
CA GLU A 57 -11.37 -5.73 0.49
C GLU A 57 -11.76 -5.70 1.97
N ILE A 58 -11.20 -4.77 2.75
CA ILE A 58 -11.61 -4.54 4.14
C ILE A 58 -13.07 -4.13 4.21
N GLU A 59 -13.51 -3.22 3.33
CA GLU A 59 -14.90 -2.76 3.29
C GLU A 59 -15.86 -3.93 3.00
N LYS A 60 -15.57 -4.74 1.96
CA LYS A 60 -16.40 -5.91 1.63
C LYS A 60 -16.56 -6.88 2.80
N GLU A 61 -15.47 -7.20 3.50
CA GLU A 61 -15.52 -8.14 4.62
C GLU A 61 -16.35 -7.59 5.78
N ILE A 62 -16.21 -6.30 6.10
CA ILE A 62 -17.03 -5.63 7.12
C ILE A 62 -18.53 -5.69 6.76
N TYR A 63 -18.89 -5.53 5.48
CA TYR A 63 -20.29 -5.62 5.03
C TYR A 63 -20.82 -7.07 4.97
N GLN A 64 -19.96 -8.07 4.83
CA GLN A 64 -20.35 -9.50 4.85
C GLN A 64 -20.66 -9.99 6.28
N GLU A 65 -20.07 -9.37 7.30
CA GLU A 65 -20.31 -9.70 8.72
C GLU A 65 -21.56 -9.03 9.33
N MET A 66 -22.21 -8.10 8.60
CA MET A 66 -23.46 -7.41 8.99
C MET A 66 -24.72 -8.17 8.56
#